data_AF-A0A932T244-F1
#
_entry.id   AF-A0A932T244-F1
#
_cell.length_a   1.000
_cell.length_b   1.000
_cell.length_c   1.000
_cell.angle_alpha   90.00
_cell.angle_beta   90.00
_cell.angle_gamma   90.00
#
_symmetry.space_group_name_H-M   'P 1'
#
loop_
_entity.id
_entity.type
_entity.pdbx_description
1 polymer ?
#
loop_
_entity_poly.entity_id
_entity_poly.type
_entity_poly.pdbx_seq_one_letter_code
_entity_poly.pdbx_strand_id
1 'polypeptide(L)'
;MPRISIIILLMCCAGCGPTLPEEFTVSGKPLDHWLTAIKSEDVGLREKAIAALGNVGTLDPQVVPALAEALHDAAPSVRSKAALALLKIGPDADEAIDALTSVAHNDADPEVRLYAAKALAKVCGKK
;
A
#
# COMPACT_ATOMS: atom_id res chain seq x y z
N MET A 1 22.47 -25.36 27.97
CA MET A 1 22.46 -25.07 26.52
C MET A 1 23.20 -23.76 26.32
N PRO A 2 24.12 -23.67 25.35
CA PRO A 2 25.36 -22.89 25.49
C PRO A 2 25.23 -21.39 25.15
N ARG A 3 26.23 -20.67 25.69
CA ARG A 3 26.60 -19.25 25.51
C ARG A 3 26.89 -18.91 24.05
N ILE A 4 26.51 -17.72 23.58
CA ILE A 4 27.26 -16.99 22.54
C ILE A 4 27.23 -15.49 22.86
N SER A 5 28.20 -15.05 23.66
CA SER A 5 28.76 -13.71 23.50
C SER A 5 29.73 -13.79 22.33
N ILE A 6 29.49 -13.03 21.26
CA ILE A 6 30.52 -12.73 20.26
C ILE A 6 30.55 -11.21 20.10
N ILE A 7 31.49 -10.62 20.84
CA ILE A 7 32.10 -9.33 20.54
C ILE A 7 33.00 -9.59 19.32
N ILE A 8 32.77 -8.90 18.20
CA ILE A 8 33.76 -8.81 17.11
C ILE A 8 34.26 -7.38 17.09
N LEU A 9 35.49 -7.21 17.59
CA LEU A 9 36.31 -6.02 17.40
C LEU A 9 37.44 -6.40 16.43
N LEU A 10 37.44 -5.86 15.21
CA LEU A 10 38.55 -5.89 14.24
C LEU A 10 38.28 -4.80 13.18
N MET A 11 38.74 -3.58 13.39
CA MET A 11 40.07 -3.01 13.05
C MET A 11 40.31 -2.86 11.53
N CYS A 12 40.09 -1.62 11.07
CA CYS A 12 40.54 -0.90 9.87
C CYS A 12 41.04 -1.67 8.62
N CYS A 13 40.42 -1.39 7.47
CA CYS A 13 41.11 -1.04 6.22
C CYS A 13 40.16 -0.18 5.34
N ALA A 14 40.72 0.74 4.56
CA ALA A 14 40.04 1.83 3.87
C ALA A 14 38.91 1.42 2.91
N GLY A 15 37.89 2.28 2.78
CA GLY A 15 37.11 2.41 1.54
C GLY A 15 35.81 1.60 1.46
N CYS A 16 34.81 1.98 2.24
CA CYS A 16 33.40 2.13 1.84
C CYS A 16 32.64 2.48 3.12
N GLY A 17 31.89 3.58 3.11
CA GLY A 17 30.93 3.83 4.18
C GLY A 17 29.95 2.65 4.28
N PRO A 18 29.21 2.51 5.40
CA PRO A 18 28.10 1.57 5.41
C PRO A 18 27.21 1.96 4.23
N THR A 19 27.13 1.10 3.22
CA THR A 19 26.06 1.21 2.22
C THR A 19 24.79 1.16 3.05
N LEU A 20 24.13 2.32 3.19
CA LEU A 20 22.77 2.36 3.69
C LEU A 20 22.04 1.25 2.93
N PRO A 21 21.28 0.38 3.62
CA PRO A 21 20.50 -0.63 2.90
C PRO A 21 19.75 0.12 1.80
N GLU A 22 19.89 -0.30 0.54
CA GLU A 22 19.21 0.35 -0.57
C GLU A 22 17.73 0.46 -0.20
N GLU A 23 17.30 1.66 0.21
CA GLU A 23 15.96 1.84 0.76
C GLU A 23 14.99 1.48 -0.35
N PHE A 24 14.05 0.57 -0.07
CA PHE A 24 13.04 0.18 -1.04
C PHE A 24 12.28 1.45 -1.48
N THR A 25 12.55 1.90 -2.71
CA THR A 25 11.98 3.13 -3.26
C THR A 25 10.89 2.84 -4.28
N VAL A 26 9.82 3.62 -4.19
CA VAL A 26 8.66 3.58 -5.05
C VAL A 26 8.53 4.97 -5.66
N SER A 27 8.59 5.08 -7.00
CA SER A 27 8.57 6.38 -7.69
C SER A 27 9.63 7.37 -7.17
N GLY A 28 10.81 6.87 -6.82
CA GLY A 28 11.94 7.67 -6.33
C GLY A 28 11.84 8.14 -4.88
N LYS A 29 10.92 7.59 -4.09
CA LYS A 29 10.74 7.91 -2.66
C LYS A 29 10.58 6.65 -1.81
N PRO A 30 10.97 6.65 -0.52
CA PRO A 30 10.79 5.49 0.35
C PRO A 30 9.30 5.17 0.55
N LEU A 31 8.96 3.91 0.83
CA LEU A 31 7.59 3.47 1.07
C LEU A 31 6.85 4.33 2.12
N ASP A 32 7.52 4.65 3.23
CA ASP A 32 6.98 5.46 4.33
C ASP A 32 6.51 6.84 3.88
N HIS A 33 7.13 7.40 2.84
CA HIS A 33 6.68 8.66 2.25
C HIS A 33 5.25 8.52 1.72
N TRP A 34 4.94 7.42 1.03
CA TRP A 34 3.62 7.19 0.44
C TRP A 34 2.58 6.78 1.49
N LEU A 35 2.97 5.97 2.48
CA LEU A 35 2.13 5.64 3.64
C LEU A 35 1.74 6.89 4.45
N THR A 36 2.60 7.90 4.49
CA THR A 36 2.26 9.20 5.10
C THR A 36 1.43 10.07 4.15
N ALA A 37 1.81 10.13 2.87
CA ALA A 37 1.18 10.98 1.86
C ALA A 37 -0.28 10.61 1.57
N ILE A 38 -0.70 9.36 1.80
CA ILE A 38 -2.09 8.94 1.67
C ILE A 38 -3.04 9.67 2.65
N LYS A 39 -2.51 10.29 3.71
CA LYS A 39 -3.28 11.09 4.68
C LYS A 39 -3.12 12.60 4.49
N SER A 40 -2.51 13.04 3.39
CA SER A 40 -2.30 14.46 3.10
C SER A 40 -3.61 15.21 2.88
N GLU A 41 -3.66 16.49 3.23
CA GLU A 41 -4.77 17.38 2.87
C GLU A 41 -4.90 17.57 1.35
N ASP A 42 -3.78 17.48 0.61
CA ASP A 42 -3.77 17.60 -0.85
C ASP A 42 -4.31 16.33 -1.50
N VAL A 43 -5.47 16.47 -2.16
CA VAL A 43 -6.15 15.37 -2.86
C VAL A 43 -5.23 14.71 -3.89
N GLY A 44 -4.53 15.51 -4.71
CA GLY A 44 -3.65 15.00 -5.75
C GLY A 44 -2.45 14.24 -5.20
N LEU A 45 -1.96 14.61 -4.01
CA LEU A 45 -0.91 13.87 -3.31
C LEU A 45 -1.42 12.53 -2.76
N ARG A 46 -2.65 12.50 -2.20
CA ARG A 46 -3.28 11.23 -1.79
C ARG A 46 -3.46 10.28 -2.98
N GLU A 47 -3.92 10.81 -4.12
CA GLU A 47 -4.06 10.02 -5.35
C GLU A 47 -2.72 9.45 -5.84
N LYS A 48 -1.64 10.24 -5.79
CA LYS A 48 -0.28 9.78 -6.12
C LYS A 48 0.20 8.71 -5.16
N ALA A 49 -0.07 8.87 -3.86
CA ALA A 49 0.26 7.88 -2.85
C ALA A 49 -0.45 6.55 -3.10
N ILE A 50 -1.76 6.57 -3.37
CA ILE A 50 -2.53 5.38 -3.72
C ILE A 50 -1.97 4.69 -4.96
N ALA A 51 -1.64 5.45 -6.02
CA ALA A 51 -1.06 4.89 -7.22
C ALA A 51 0.32 4.25 -6.97
N ALA A 52 1.15 4.88 -6.15
CA ALA A 52 2.46 4.35 -5.76
C ALA A 52 2.29 3.06 -4.94
N LEU A 53 1.44 3.08 -3.91
CA LEU A 53 1.16 1.91 -3.05
C LEU A 53 0.54 0.75 -3.85
N GLY A 54 -0.37 1.03 -4.78
CA GLY A 54 -0.91 0.01 -5.68
C GLY A 54 0.14 -0.63 -6.63
N ASN A 55 1.28 0.04 -6.87
CA ASN A 55 2.40 -0.55 -7.60
C ASN A 55 3.32 -1.39 -6.70
N VAL A 56 3.34 -1.13 -5.39
CA VAL A 56 4.02 -1.98 -4.40
C VAL A 56 3.29 -3.31 -4.27
N GLY A 57 1.96 -3.29 -4.29
CA GLY A 57 1.15 -4.49 -4.11
C GLY A 57 1.34 -5.09 -2.72
N THR A 58 1.59 -6.40 -2.64
CA THR A 58 1.71 -7.12 -1.37
C THR A 58 3.16 -7.29 -0.89
N LEU A 59 4.11 -6.53 -1.45
CA LEU A 59 5.51 -6.55 -0.99
C LEU A 59 5.68 -6.06 0.45
N ASP A 60 4.79 -5.18 0.92
CA ASP A 60 4.75 -4.71 2.30
C ASP A 60 3.34 -4.90 2.89
N PRO A 61 3.21 -5.50 4.08
CA PRO A 61 1.91 -5.81 4.68
C PRO A 61 1.08 -4.56 5.03
N GLN A 62 1.67 -3.37 5.07
CA GLN A 62 0.95 -2.13 5.37
C GLN A 62 0.17 -1.58 4.16
N VAL A 63 0.48 -2.05 2.94
CA VAL A 63 -0.08 -1.48 1.70
C VAL A 63 -1.57 -1.77 1.56
N VAL A 64 -2.00 -3.02 1.71
CA VAL A 64 -3.42 -3.38 1.55
C VAL A 64 -4.29 -2.70 2.61
N PRO A 65 -3.94 -2.70 3.91
CA PRO A 65 -4.66 -1.93 4.93
C PRO A 65 -4.74 -0.44 4.62
N ALA A 66 -3.65 0.19 4.16
CA ALA A 66 -3.64 1.61 3.82
C ALA A 66 -4.56 1.92 2.62
N LEU A 67 -4.57 1.07 1.60
CA LEU A 67 -5.48 1.19 0.46
C LEU A 67 -6.94 0.95 0.86
N ALA A 68 -7.20 0.03 1.78
CA ALA A 68 -8.53 -0.21 2.33
C ALA A 68 -9.04 1.00 3.14
N GLU A 69 -8.19 1.66 3.94
CA GLU A 69 -8.55 2.91 4.64
C GLU A 69 -8.95 4.00 3.63
N ALA A 70 -8.22 4.13 2.51
CA ALA A 70 -8.50 5.12 1.47
C ALA A 70 -9.81 4.91 0.69
N LEU A 71 -10.45 3.73 0.81
CA LEU A 71 -11.82 3.52 0.32
C LEU A 71 -12.85 4.37 1.06
N HIS A 72 -12.50 4.98 2.18
CA HIS A 72 -13.37 5.86 2.97
C HIS A 72 -12.96 7.34 2.88
N ASP A 73 -12.11 7.71 1.92
CA ASP A 73 -11.69 9.09 1.73
C ASP A 73 -12.86 10.03 1.39
N ALA A 74 -12.76 11.28 1.84
CA ALA A 74 -13.76 12.31 1.55
C ALA A 74 -13.94 12.56 0.04
N ALA A 75 -12.86 12.47 -0.75
CA ALA A 75 -12.87 12.72 -2.18
C ALA A 75 -13.24 11.44 -2.98
N PRO A 76 -14.29 11.47 -3.82
CA PRO A 76 -14.68 10.31 -4.64
C PRO A 76 -13.55 9.82 -5.56
N SER A 77 -12.72 10.72 -6.08
CA SER A 77 -11.59 10.37 -6.94
C SER A 77 -10.50 9.56 -6.21
N VAL A 78 -10.31 9.81 -4.92
CA VAL A 78 -9.39 9.06 -4.06
C VAL A 78 -9.96 7.67 -3.80
N ARG A 79 -11.25 7.57 -3.46
CA ARG A 79 -11.94 6.29 -3.25
C ARG A 79 -11.94 5.40 -4.50
N SER A 80 -12.23 5.95 -5.68
CA SER A 80 -12.21 5.19 -6.93
C SER A 80 -10.81 4.69 -7.28
N LYS A 81 -9.77 5.50 -7.05
CA LYS A 81 -8.37 5.09 -7.21
C LYS A 81 -7.95 4.02 -6.21
N ALA A 82 -8.41 4.09 -4.96
CA ALA A 82 -8.16 3.05 -3.96
C ALA A 82 -8.77 1.71 -4.40
N ALA A 83 -10.03 1.72 -4.85
CA ALA A 83 -10.68 0.54 -5.40
C ALA A 83 -9.95 -0.02 -6.64
N LEU A 84 -9.47 0.86 -7.53
CA LEU A 84 -8.67 0.47 -8.70
C LEU A 84 -7.31 -0.14 -8.31
N ALA A 85 -6.64 0.41 -7.30
CA ALA A 85 -5.38 -0.14 -6.78
C ALA A 85 -5.60 -1.53 -6.19
N LEU A 86 -6.64 -1.73 -5.38
CA LEU A 86 -7.01 -3.04 -4.84
C LEU A 86 -7.41 -4.03 -5.94
N LEU A 87 -8.13 -3.58 -6.98
CA LEU A 87 -8.42 -4.39 -8.17
C LEU A 87 -7.14 -4.87 -8.88
N LYS A 88 -6.13 -3.99 -8.97
CA LYS A 88 -4.82 -4.33 -9.57
C LYS A 88 -4.06 -5.36 -8.73
N ILE A 89 -4.10 -5.24 -7.40
CA ILE A 89 -3.50 -6.23 -6.49
C ILE A 89 -4.21 -7.58 -6.62
N GLY A 90 -5.54 -7.58 -6.71
CA GLY A 90 -6.33 -8.77 -6.97
C GLY A 90 -6.44 -9.70 -5.74
N PRO A 91 -6.37 -11.03 -5.91
CA PRO A 91 -6.72 -12.00 -4.85
C PRO A 91 -5.91 -11.94 -3.54
N ASP A 92 -4.81 -11.20 -3.51
CA ASP A 92 -4.00 -11.02 -2.30
C ASP A 92 -4.36 -9.74 -1.53
N ALA A 93 -5.42 -9.04 -1.95
CA ALA A 93 -6.07 -7.95 -1.21
C ALA A 93 -7.33 -8.42 -0.46
N ASP A 94 -7.33 -9.66 0.03
CA ASP A 94 -8.48 -10.26 0.74
C ASP A 94 -8.83 -9.52 2.04
N GLU A 95 -7.84 -8.95 2.72
CA GLU A 95 -8.06 -8.06 3.88
C GLU A 95 -8.97 -6.85 3.56
N ALA A 96 -9.11 -6.46 2.29
CA ALA A 96 -9.95 -5.34 1.87
C ALA A 96 -11.40 -5.74 1.53
N ILE A 97 -11.79 -7.02 1.62
CA ILE A 97 -13.12 -7.52 1.20
C ILE A 97 -14.26 -6.77 1.89
N ASP A 98 -14.20 -6.58 3.21
CA ASP A 98 -15.28 -5.94 3.97
C ASP A 98 -15.44 -4.47 3.57
N ALA A 99 -14.31 -3.74 3.46
CA ALA A 99 -14.30 -2.33 3.04
C ALA A 99 -14.83 -2.17 1.61
N LEU A 100 -14.35 -3.01 0.68
CA LEU A 100 -14.83 -3.02 -0.70
C LEU A 100 -16.32 -3.37 -0.80
N THR A 101 -16.80 -4.32 0.02
CA THR A 101 -18.22 -4.71 0.08
C THR A 101 -19.08 -3.54 0.53
N SER A 102 -18.67 -2.84 1.59
CA SER A 102 -19.38 -1.65 2.06
C SER A 102 -19.45 -0.57 0.98
N VAL A 103 -18.33 -0.25 0.32
CA VAL A 103 -18.26 0.78 -0.73
C VAL A 103 -19.06 0.40 -1.96
N ALA A 104 -19.01 -0.87 -2.42
CA ALA A 104 -19.75 -1.32 -3.59
C ALA A 104 -21.27 -1.14 -3.43
N HIS A 105 -21.80 -1.26 -2.21
CA HIS A 105 -23.23 -1.12 -1.94
C HIS A 105 -23.65 0.29 -1.55
N ASN A 106 -22.81 1.02 -0.81
CA ASN A 106 -23.23 2.21 -0.08
C ASN A 106 -22.60 3.51 -0.57
N ASP A 107 -21.57 3.48 -1.43
CA ASP A 107 -20.94 4.72 -1.88
C ASP A 107 -21.91 5.58 -2.69
N ALA A 108 -21.89 6.89 -2.45
CA ALA A 108 -22.73 7.83 -3.17
C ALA A 108 -22.38 7.90 -4.67
N ASP A 109 -21.09 7.74 -4.99
CA ASP A 109 -20.58 7.87 -6.35
C ASP A 109 -20.70 6.55 -7.15
N PRO A 110 -21.41 6.53 -8.29
CA PRO A 110 -21.57 5.32 -9.10
C PRO A 110 -20.28 4.74 -9.66
N GLU A 111 -19.29 5.58 -9.98
CA GLU A 111 -17.99 5.13 -10.48
C GLU A 111 -17.21 4.43 -9.36
N VAL A 112 -17.25 4.98 -8.15
CA VAL A 112 -16.65 4.34 -6.98
C VAL A 112 -17.28 2.97 -6.72
N ARG A 113 -18.62 2.87 -6.75
CA ARG A 113 -19.32 1.58 -6.61
C ARG A 113 -18.90 0.57 -7.69
N LEU A 114 -18.77 1.02 -8.95
CA LEU A 114 -18.36 0.18 -10.07
C LEU A 114 -16.95 -0.41 -9.86
N TYR A 115 -15.97 0.41 -9.48
CA TYR A 115 -14.62 -0.07 -9.24
C TYR A 115 -14.54 -0.99 -8.02
N ALA A 116 -15.27 -0.67 -6.94
CA ALA A 116 -15.33 -1.54 -5.76
C ALA A 116 -15.93 -2.91 -6.09
N ALA A 117 -17.03 -2.96 -6.86
CA ALA A 117 -17.62 -4.23 -7.30
C ALA A 117 -16.68 -5.05 -8.20
N LYS A 118 -15.95 -4.39 -9.12
CA LYS A 118 -14.93 -5.06 -9.94
C LYS A 118 -13.79 -5.61 -9.08
N ALA A 119 -13.32 -4.83 -8.10
CA ALA A 119 -12.28 -5.26 -7.18
C ALA A 119 -12.74 -6.49 -6.38
N LEU A 120 -13.95 -6.47 -5.81
CA LEU A 120 -14.53 -7.63 -5.12
C LEU A 120 -14.58 -8.88 -5.99
N ALA A 121 -15.09 -8.76 -7.22
CA ALA A 121 -15.15 -9.89 -8.13
C ALA A 121 -13.77 -10.50 -8.40
N LYS A 122 -12.73 -9.65 -8.46
CA LYS A 122 -11.35 -10.09 -8.66
C LYS A 122 -10.75 -10.71 -7.40
N VAL A 123 -11.00 -10.12 -6.23
CA VAL A 123 -10.47 -10.57 -4.93
C VAL A 123 -11.12 -11.90 -4.51
N CYS A 124 -12.45 -11.99 -4.58
CA CYS A 124 -13.21 -13.19 -4.23
C CYS A 124 -13.12 -14.31 -5.29
N GLY A 125 -12.61 -14.00 -6.48
CA GLY A 125 -12.47 -14.96 -7.58
C GLY A 125 -11.38 -16.02 -7.41
N LYS A 126 -10.78 -16.15 -6.21
CA LYS A 126 -9.84 -17.22 -5.85
C LYS A 126 -10.56 -18.57 -6.01
N LYS A 127 -10.18 -19.34 -7.04
CA LYS A 127 -10.56 -20.75 -7.21
C LYS A 127 -9.48 -21.64 -6.60
#